data_AF-A0AA36F3Q9-F1
#
_entry.id   AF-A0AA36F3Q9-F1
#
_cell.length_a   1.000
_cell.length_b   1.000
_cell.length_c   1.000
_cell.angle_alpha   90.00
_cell.angle_beta   90.00
_cell.angle_gamma   90.00
#
_symmetry.space_group_name_H-M   'P 1'
#
loop_
_entity.id
_entity.type
_entity.pdbx_description
1 polymer ?
#
loop_
_entity_poly.entity_id
_entity_poly.type
_entity_poly.pdbx_seq_one_letter_code
_entity_poly.pdbx_strand_id
1 'polypeptide(L)'
;MWSNITMRYGRWYTPPRTAQEAEKHQYQRKNSICRTKYYHGFLWRRPNDLLSQPIYDNNGLIVGLQSAIKGRLEGFDSNNNTIRIPSPKTMPPFMVGETIKKDVKLYTLTAYFKHPRLICNPGAQDAKEYKGLYIQMGNDPEKEYMEIPLKLENLPKKWKKAECVAKMGTHYFMNLSKKLNCEELYPVFLTYTDGKLGAFGWMFQGKPPKNNKYDLNWYYLPPNLYAFTGLQKDYLPACMLNKNFQINGIHIWLRPPSEQLCKKRPIHTPQPCSKTTTTIVQIKIYPRTYYTGTANPPRAPCLTLIFILIISIGLL
;
A
#
# COMPACT_ATOMS: atom_id res chain seq x y z
N MET A 1 0.85 16.60 14.75
CA MET A 1 0.66 16.53 13.29
C MET A 1 1.75 15.66 12.65
N TRP A 2 1.47 14.97 11.55
CA TRP A 2 2.49 14.30 10.73
C TRP A 2 3.44 15.32 10.10
N SER A 3 4.74 15.26 10.43
CA SER A 3 5.72 16.25 9.95
C SER A 3 6.07 16.09 8.48
N ASN A 4 5.86 14.91 7.86
CA ASN A 4 6.29 14.62 6.50
C ASN A 4 5.20 13.90 5.67
N ILE A 5 4.08 14.61 5.44
CA ILE A 5 3.04 14.18 4.50
C ILE A 5 3.55 14.44 3.09
N THR A 6 3.81 13.37 2.34
CA THR A 6 4.14 13.41 0.91
C THR A 6 3.38 12.32 0.19
N MET A 7 3.13 12.50 -1.10
CA MET A 7 2.37 11.53 -1.87
C MET A 7 2.96 11.34 -3.27
N ARG A 8 2.63 10.20 -3.88
CA ARG A 8 3.11 9.85 -5.21
C ARG A 8 2.03 9.16 -6.03
N TYR A 9 1.73 9.75 -7.18
CA TYR A 9 0.95 9.21 -8.27
C TYR A 9 1.62 9.68 -9.57
N GLY A 10 2.45 8.83 -10.19
CA GLY A 10 3.36 9.24 -11.26
C GLY A 10 4.53 10.10 -10.75
N ARG A 11 4.26 11.31 -10.23
CA ARG A 11 5.24 12.26 -9.69
C ARG A 11 5.08 12.44 -8.17
N TRP A 12 6.16 12.88 -7.52
CA TRP A 12 6.12 13.26 -6.11
C TRP A 12 5.38 14.58 -5.92
N TYR A 13 4.61 14.66 -4.85
CA TYR A 13 3.83 15.82 -4.50
C TYR A 13 3.76 15.99 -2.98
N THR A 14 3.85 17.24 -2.53
CA THR A 14 3.71 17.60 -1.11
C THR A 14 2.50 18.53 -0.99
N PRO A 15 1.45 18.14 -0.26
CA PRO A 15 0.31 19.02 -0.05
C PRO A 15 0.71 20.20 0.85
N PRO A 16 0.12 21.40 0.63
CA PRO A 16 0.33 22.53 1.51
C PRO A 16 -0.04 22.16 2.95
N ARG A 17 0.74 22.63 3.92
CA ARG A 17 0.53 22.31 5.33
C ARG A 17 -0.48 23.23 5.98
N THR A 18 -0.65 24.42 5.43
CA THR A 18 -1.60 25.41 5.91
C THR A 18 -2.55 25.88 4.81
N ALA A 19 -3.73 26.34 5.20
CA ALA A 19 -4.68 26.96 4.28
C ALA A 19 -4.06 28.18 3.56
N GLN A 20 -3.24 28.98 4.26
CA GLN A 20 -2.53 30.12 3.67
C GLN A 20 -1.52 29.67 2.59
N GLU A 21 -0.78 28.59 2.83
CA GLU A 21 0.11 28.00 1.81
C GLU A 21 -0.71 27.45 0.63
N ALA A 22 -1.88 26.88 0.90
CA ALA A 22 -2.78 26.39 -0.13
C ALA A 22 -3.25 27.51 -1.05
N GLU A 23 -3.68 28.66 -0.50
CA GLU A 23 -4.05 29.86 -1.28
C GLU A 23 -2.90 30.33 -2.18
N LYS A 24 -1.68 30.43 -1.63
CA LYS A 24 -0.48 30.79 -2.40
C LYS A 24 -0.22 29.80 -3.55
N HIS A 25 -0.55 28.53 -3.36
CA HIS A 25 -0.44 27.47 -4.37
C HIS A 25 -1.72 27.28 -5.19
N GLN A 26 -2.58 28.31 -5.27
CA GLN A 26 -3.79 28.36 -6.12
C GLN A 26 -4.84 27.29 -5.78
N TYR A 27 -4.83 26.76 -4.56
CA TYR A 27 -5.95 25.99 -4.07
C TYR A 27 -7.13 26.91 -3.76
N GLN A 28 -8.32 26.41 -4.02
CA GLN A 28 -9.58 27.07 -3.69
C GLN A 28 -10.35 26.23 -2.68
N ARG A 29 -10.83 26.87 -1.62
CA ARG A 29 -11.78 26.29 -0.68
C ARG A 29 -13.11 25.95 -1.37
N LYS A 30 -13.72 24.82 -1.00
CA LYS A 30 -14.95 24.30 -1.65
C LYS A 30 -16.19 24.33 -0.76
N ASN A 31 -16.04 24.50 0.54
CA ASN A 31 -17.15 24.57 1.50
C ASN A 31 -16.98 25.73 2.47
N SER A 32 -18.08 26.40 2.83
CA SER A 32 -18.09 27.49 3.83
C SER A 32 -18.22 26.99 5.26
N ILE A 33 -18.80 25.81 5.48
CA ILE A 33 -19.06 25.24 6.82
C ILE A 33 -18.07 24.11 7.10
N CYS A 34 -17.45 24.11 8.29
CA CYS A 34 -16.49 23.07 8.67
C CYS A 34 -17.15 21.70 8.88
N ARG A 35 -18.27 21.66 9.62
CA ARG A 35 -19.06 20.43 9.83
C ARG A 35 -20.07 20.28 8.72
N THR A 36 -19.73 19.55 7.67
CA THR A 36 -20.71 19.20 6.62
C THR A 36 -21.44 17.91 6.99
N LYS A 37 -22.52 17.59 6.28
CA LYS A 37 -23.24 16.32 6.42
C LYS A 37 -22.41 15.09 6.03
N TYR A 38 -21.35 15.26 5.24
CA TYR A 38 -20.62 14.16 4.60
C TYR A 38 -19.17 14.03 5.05
N TYR A 39 -18.57 15.11 5.55
CA TYR A 39 -17.17 15.16 5.97
C TYR A 39 -16.93 16.39 6.86
N HIS A 40 -15.90 16.33 7.70
CA HIS A 40 -15.46 17.46 8.52
C HIS A 40 -14.21 18.12 7.98
N GLY A 41 -14.10 19.43 8.20
CA GLY A 41 -13.01 20.29 7.78
C GLY A 41 -13.30 21.08 6.50
N PHE A 42 -12.40 21.99 6.17
CA PHE A 42 -12.45 22.77 4.95
C PHE A 42 -11.70 22.02 3.85
N LEU A 43 -12.41 21.61 2.81
CA LEU A 43 -11.89 20.94 1.64
C LEU A 43 -11.34 21.97 0.66
N TRP A 44 -10.10 21.76 0.21
CA TRP A 44 -9.43 22.64 -0.73
C TRP A 44 -9.00 21.86 -1.95
N ARG A 45 -9.08 22.52 -3.10
CA ARG A 45 -8.84 21.89 -4.40
C ARG A 45 -8.11 22.85 -5.34
N ARG A 46 -7.10 22.34 -6.05
CA ARG A 46 -6.54 23.02 -7.23
C ARG A 46 -7.43 22.83 -8.46
N PRO A 47 -7.45 23.79 -9.40
CA PRO A 47 -8.02 23.54 -10.73
C PRO A 47 -7.46 22.24 -11.32
N ASN A 48 -8.34 21.35 -11.79
CA ASN A 48 -8.01 20.08 -12.44
C ASN A 48 -7.30 19.01 -11.58
N ASP A 49 -7.20 19.17 -10.26
CA ASP A 49 -6.68 18.12 -9.37
C ASP A 49 -7.75 17.68 -8.36
N LEU A 50 -8.38 16.53 -8.64
CA LEU A 50 -9.33 15.90 -7.71
C LEU A 50 -8.70 14.73 -6.95
N LEU A 51 -7.44 14.39 -7.21
CA LEU A 51 -6.79 13.23 -6.59
C LEU A 51 -6.28 13.55 -5.19
N SER A 52 -5.86 14.80 -4.98
CA SER A 52 -5.15 15.23 -3.78
C SER A 52 -5.78 16.50 -3.22
N GLN A 53 -6.94 16.37 -2.58
CA GLN A 53 -7.67 17.49 -1.99
C GLN A 53 -7.39 17.58 -0.49
N PRO A 54 -6.53 18.51 -0.02
CA PRO A 54 -6.28 18.67 1.40
C PRO A 54 -7.51 19.18 2.15
N ILE A 55 -7.64 18.69 3.38
CA ILE A 55 -8.66 19.10 4.34
C ILE A 55 -7.95 19.85 5.47
N TYR A 56 -8.41 21.07 5.76
CA TYR A 56 -7.88 21.88 6.86
C TYR A 56 -8.88 22.03 8.00
N ASP A 57 -8.39 22.20 9.22
CA ASP A 57 -9.22 22.52 10.38
C ASP A 57 -9.46 24.03 10.54
N ASN A 58 -10.13 24.43 11.63
CA ASN A 58 -10.39 25.83 11.97
C ASN A 58 -9.13 26.69 12.14
N ASN A 59 -7.98 26.06 12.41
CA ASN A 59 -6.69 26.76 12.55
C ASN A 59 -5.94 26.83 11.21
N GLY A 60 -6.57 26.36 10.13
CA GLY A 60 -5.95 26.30 8.81
C GLY A 60 -4.86 25.24 8.72
N LEU A 61 -4.81 24.24 9.61
CA LEU A 61 -3.81 23.18 9.62
C LEU A 61 -4.30 21.94 8.85
N ILE A 62 -3.43 21.29 8.07
CA ILE A 62 -3.82 20.07 7.33
C ILE A 62 -4.18 18.94 8.29
N VAL A 63 -5.41 18.47 8.21
CA VAL A 63 -5.97 17.42 9.08
C VAL A 63 -6.51 16.23 8.31
N GLY A 64 -6.45 16.24 6.99
CA GLY A 64 -6.84 15.10 6.17
C GLY A 64 -6.59 15.31 4.68
N LEU A 65 -6.90 14.27 3.93
CA LEU A 65 -6.87 14.24 2.47
C LEU A 65 -8.15 13.57 1.98
N GLN A 66 -8.70 14.09 0.89
CA GLN A 66 -9.74 13.44 0.13
C GLN A 66 -9.28 13.22 -1.32
N SER A 67 -9.52 12.00 -1.81
CA SER A 67 -9.24 11.63 -3.19
C SER A 67 -10.53 11.30 -3.91
N ALA A 68 -10.73 11.86 -5.10
CA ALA A 68 -11.86 11.57 -5.94
C ALA A 68 -11.55 10.45 -6.95
N ILE A 69 -12.54 9.60 -7.15
CA ILE A 69 -12.49 8.45 -8.05
C ILE A 69 -13.69 8.55 -8.96
N LYS A 70 -13.49 8.38 -10.26
CA LYS A 70 -14.61 8.37 -11.20
C LYS A 70 -15.52 7.19 -10.90
N GLY A 71 -16.82 7.40 -11.02
CA GLY A 71 -17.76 6.30 -11.12
C GLY A 71 -17.71 5.63 -12.49
N ARG A 72 -18.33 4.45 -12.57
CA ARG A 72 -18.44 3.66 -13.80
C ARG A 72 -17.07 3.27 -14.38
N LEU A 73 -16.08 3.01 -13.52
CA LEU A 73 -14.85 2.36 -13.97
C LEU A 73 -15.18 0.94 -14.44
N GLU A 74 -14.54 0.49 -15.51
CA GLU A 74 -14.64 -0.87 -16.01
C GLU A 74 -13.59 -1.75 -15.33
N GLY A 75 -14.01 -2.57 -14.37
CA GLY A 75 -13.19 -3.57 -13.67
C GLY A 75 -13.55 -5.00 -14.07
N PHE A 76 -13.04 -5.97 -13.32
CA PHE A 76 -13.27 -7.40 -13.53
C PHE A 76 -13.68 -8.09 -12.22
N ASP A 77 -14.68 -8.97 -12.30
CA ASP A 77 -15.03 -9.88 -11.22
C ASP A 77 -14.12 -11.11 -11.21
N SER A 78 -14.36 -11.99 -10.23
CA SER A 78 -13.61 -13.24 -10.07
C SER A 78 -13.77 -14.23 -11.24
N ASN A 79 -14.80 -14.05 -12.08
CA ASN A 79 -15.09 -14.85 -13.27
C ASN A 79 -14.57 -14.17 -14.57
N ASN A 80 -13.80 -13.08 -14.46
CA ASN A 80 -13.34 -12.25 -15.58
C ASN A 80 -14.45 -11.55 -16.38
N ASN A 81 -15.65 -11.41 -15.83
CA ASN A 81 -16.67 -10.57 -16.44
C ASN A 81 -16.34 -9.09 -16.18
N THR A 82 -16.62 -8.24 -17.15
CA THR A 82 -16.51 -6.79 -16.96
C THR A 82 -17.60 -6.33 -15.99
N ILE A 83 -17.19 -5.64 -14.91
CA ILE A 83 -18.11 -5.07 -13.91
C ILE A 83 -17.86 -3.58 -13.71
N ARG A 84 -18.84 -2.88 -13.12
CA ARG A 84 -18.68 -1.47 -12.75
C ARG A 84 -18.09 -1.34 -11.35
N ILE A 85 -17.07 -0.50 -11.22
CA ILE A 85 -16.38 -0.18 -9.96
C ILE A 85 -16.54 1.33 -9.66
N PRO A 86 -16.58 1.76 -8.38
CA PRO A 86 -16.65 0.97 -7.14
C PRO A 86 -17.89 0.07 -7.04
N SER A 87 -17.70 -1.16 -6.56
CA SER A 87 -18.77 -2.12 -6.29
C SER A 87 -19.42 -1.78 -4.94
N PRO A 88 -20.74 -1.99 -4.74
CA PRO A 88 -21.34 -1.90 -3.41
C PRO A 88 -20.63 -2.77 -2.37
N LYS A 89 -20.03 -3.90 -2.79
CA LYS A 89 -19.26 -4.78 -1.90
C LYS A 89 -17.97 -4.15 -1.35
N THR A 90 -17.44 -3.12 -2.01
CA THR A 90 -16.26 -2.37 -1.54
C THR A 90 -16.63 -1.04 -0.88
N MET A 91 -17.93 -0.80 -0.68
CA MET A 91 -18.45 0.33 0.09
C MET A 91 -18.83 -0.15 1.50
N PRO A 92 -18.33 0.50 2.56
CA PRO A 92 -17.27 1.53 2.62
C PRO A 92 -15.85 1.03 2.30
N PRO A 93 -14.85 1.90 2.02
CA PRO A 93 -14.77 3.35 2.32
C PRO A 93 -15.09 4.28 1.14
N PHE A 94 -15.50 3.77 -0.02
CA PHE A 94 -15.94 4.64 -1.11
C PHE A 94 -17.23 5.36 -0.72
N MET A 95 -17.15 6.68 -0.58
CA MET A 95 -18.30 7.54 -0.29
C MET A 95 -18.83 8.16 -1.59
N VAL A 96 -20.14 8.35 -1.69
CA VAL A 96 -20.73 9.05 -2.84
C VAL A 96 -20.32 10.53 -2.77
N GLY A 97 -19.63 11.00 -3.80
CA GLY A 97 -19.20 12.39 -3.92
C GLY A 97 -20.09 13.21 -4.85
N GLU A 98 -19.57 14.37 -5.27
CA GLU A 98 -20.23 15.27 -6.21
C GLU A 98 -20.40 14.64 -7.61
N THR A 99 -21.41 15.09 -8.36
CA THR A 99 -21.54 14.80 -9.79
C THR A 99 -20.90 15.94 -10.58
N ILE A 100 -19.90 15.65 -11.42
CA ILE A 100 -19.22 16.65 -12.23
C ILE A 100 -19.69 16.59 -13.70
N LYS A 101 -20.53 17.54 -14.11
CA LYS A 101 -21.22 17.61 -15.41
C LYS A 101 -22.10 16.37 -15.72
N LYS A 102 -23.10 16.54 -16.58
CA LYS A 102 -24.17 15.60 -16.97
C LYS A 102 -23.70 14.13 -17.06
N ASP A 103 -23.76 13.39 -15.94
CA ASP A 103 -23.59 11.92 -15.77
C ASP A 103 -22.27 11.34 -15.23
N VAL A 104 -21.27 12.15 -14.82
CA VAL A 104 -20.07 11.60 -14.14
C VAL A 104 -20.20 11.74 -12.62
N LYS A 105 -20.73 10.69 -11.98
CA LYS A 105 -20.74 10.55 -10.52
C LYS A 105 -19.31 10.32 -10.02
N LEU A 106 -18.87 11.08 -9.02
CA LEU A 106 -17.63 10.82 -8.32
C LEU A 106 -17.88 10.00 -7.06
N TYR A 107 -16.88 9.21 -6.70
CA TYR A 107 -16.72 8.61 -5.39
C TYR A 107 -15.54 9.28 -4.71
N THR A 108 -15.54 9.28 -3.38
CA THR A 108 -14.47 9.87 -2.58
C THR A 108 -13.93 8.87 -1.57
N LEU A 109 -12.62 8.95 -1.33
CA LEU A 109 -11.94 8.29 -0.22
C LEU A 109 -11.35 9.37 0.66
N THR A 110 -11.69 9.36 1.95
CA THR A 110 -11.22 10.37 2.90
C THR A 110 -10.39 9.71 4.00
N ALA A 111 -9.21 10.28 4.24
CA ALA A 111 -8.38 9.95 5.39
C ALA A 111 -8.16 11.20 6.25
N TYR A 112 -8.32 11.05 7.56
CA TYR A 112 -8.06 12.10 8.54
C TYR A 112 -6.80 11.79 9.36
N PHE A 113 -6.00 12.82 9.62
CA PHE A 113 -4.79 12.79 10.45
C PHE A 113 -5.04 13.22 11.89
N LYS A 114 -6.25 13.72 12.15
CA LYS A 114 -6.80 14.16 13.43
C LYS A 114 -8.16 13.52 13.58
N HIS A 115 -8.52 13.10 14.79
CA HIS A 115 -9.85 12.51 15.01
C HIS A 115 -10.95 13.51 14.56
N PRO A 116 -11.95 13.11 13.75
CA PRO A 116 -12.92 14.03 13.16
C PRO A 116 -13.66 14.96 14.13
N ARG A 117 -13.98 14.47 15.35
CA ARG A 117 -14.57 15.28 16.44
C ARG A 117 -13.78 16.54 16.83
N LEU A 118 -12.48 16.55 16.56
CA LEU A 118 -11.55 17.63 16.95
C LEU A 118 -11.26 18.59 15.79
N ILE A 119 -11.72 18.30 14.58
CA ILE A 119 -11.42 19.10 13.38
C ILE A 119 -12.13 20.45 13.45
N CYS A 120 -13.42 20.44 13.76
CA CYS A 120 -14.24 21.65 13.75
C CYS A 120 -14.51 22.21 15.15
N ASN A 121 -13.78 21.76 16.17
CA ASN A 121 -13.95 22.23 17.53
C ASN A 121 -13.06 23.46 17.79
N PRO A 122 -13.64 24.65 18.07
CA PRO A 122 -12.87 25.86 18.35
C PRO A 122 -11.96 25.76 19.58
N GLY A 123 -12.26 24.89 20.55
CA GLY A 123 -11.45 24.68 21.75
C GLY A 123 -10.29 23.69 21.57
N ALA A 124 -10.16 23.04 20.41
CA ALA A 124 -9.09 22.08 20.13
C ALA A 124 -7.82 22.74 19.56
N GLN A 125 -7.57 24.01 19.91
CA GLN A 125 -6.50 24.87 19.34
C GLN A 125 -5.07 24.39 19.66
N ASP A 126 -4.86 23.81 20.85
CA ASP A 126 -3.49 23.60 21.36
C ASP A 126 -2.88 22.23 21.12
N ALA A 127 -3.62 21.29 20.54
CA ALA A 127 -3.11 19.95 20.40
C ALA A 127 -2.28 19.80 19.12
N LYS A 128 -1.07 20.36 19.19
CA LYS A 128 0.02 20.28 18.21
C LYS A 128 0.40 18.83 17.84
N GLU A 129 -0.01 17.84 18.64
CA GLU A 129 0.47 16.46 18.55
C GLU A 129 -0.48 15.40 17.95
N TYR A 130 -1.57 15.77 17.26
CA TYR A 130 -2.37 14.71 16.65
C TYR A 130 -1.60 13.99 15.52
N LYS A 131 -1.23 12.73 15.76
CA LYS A 131 -0.65 11.77 14.81
C LYS A 131 -1.61 10.60 14.69
N GLY A 132 -2.77 10.81 14.08
CA GLY A 132 -3.75 9.74 13.84
C GLY A 132 -3.81 9.36 12.36
N LEU A 133 -4.48 8.25 12.06
CA LEU A 133 -4.98 7.94 10.73
C LEU A 133 -6.36 7.30 10.87
N TYR A 134 -7.37 8.00 10.39
CA TYR A 134 -8.76 7.57 10.43
C TYR A 134 -9.31 7.53 9.01
N ILE A 135 -9.71 6.36 8.54
CA ILE A 135 -10.34 6.20 7.23
C ILE A 135 -11.83 6.40 7.42
N GLN A 136 -12.44 7.31 6.66
CA GLN A 136 -13.88 7.54 6.73
C GLN A 136 -14.63 6.31 6.20
N MET A 137 -15.63 5.84 6.95
CA MET A 137 -16.41 4.64 6.65
C MET A 137 -17.91 4.91 6.48
N GLY A 138 -18.35 6.15 6.67
CA GLY A 138 -19.75 6.53 6.55
C GLY A 138 -19.92 8.05 6.44
N ASN A 139 -21.17 8.52 6.50
CA ASN A 139 -21.48 9.94 6.38
C ASN A 139 -21.26 10.70 7.69
N ASP A 140 -21.28 10.01 8.83
CA ASP A 140 -20.92 10.58 10.13
C ASP A 140 -19.45 10.26 10.46
N PRO A 141 -18.47 11.11 10.08
CA PRO A 141 -17.06 10.81 10.29
C PRO A 141 -16.67 10.78 11.78
N GLU A 142 -17.51 11.24 12.71
CA GLU A 142 -17.21 11.16 14.15
C GLU A 142 -17.53 9.79 14.76
N LYS A 143 -18.35 8.97 14.08
CA LYS A 143 -18.78 7.66 14.55
C LYS A 143 -18.43 6.53 13.58
N GLU A 144 -18.45 6.84 12.29
CA GLU A 144 -18.27 5.88 11.19
C GLU A 144 -16.88 6.04 10.58
N TYR A 145 -15.88 5.52 11.28
CA TYR A 145 -14.49 5.55 10.84
C TYR A 145 -13.76 4.25 11.18
N MET A 146 -12.66 4.00 10.47
CA MET A 146 -11.68 2.98 10.82
C MET A 146 -10.42 3.67 11.31
N GLU A 147 -10.14 3.54 12.59
CA GLU A 147 -8.85 3.97 13.15
C GLU A 147 -7.76 2.97 12.77
N ILE A 148 -6.66 3.49 12.22
CA ILE A 148 -5.48 2.71 11.86
C ILE A 148 -4.47 2.81 13.01
N PRO A 149 -4.09 1.68 13.63
CA PRO A 149 -3.13 1.70 14.72
C PRO A 149 -1.76 2.23 14.29
N LEU A 150 -1.18 3.13 15.08
CA LEU A 150 0.15 3.68 14.79
C LEU A 150 1.27 2.65 14.98
N LYS A 151 1.03 1.63 15.82
CA LYS A 151 1.95 0.53 16.09
C LYS A 151 1.45 -0.76 15.46
N LEU A 152 2.36 -1.49 14.81
CA LEU A 152 2.08 -2.74 14.12
C LEU A 152 1.55 -3.83 15.05
N GLU A 153 2.02 -3.88 16.30
CA GLU A 153 1.58 -4.85 17.30
C GLU A 153 0.08 -4.80 17.57
N ASN A 154 -0.55 -3.64 17.35
CA ASN A 154 -1.97 -3.42 17.52
C ASN A 154 -2.76 -3.60 16.22
N LEU A 155 -2.11 -3.93 15.10
CA LEU A 155 -2.76 -4.07 13.81
C LEU A 155 -3.61 -5.37 13.77
N PRO A 156 -4.92 -5.29 13.50
CA PRO A 156 -5.78 -6.48 13.48
C PRO A 156 -5.36 -7.52 12.43
N LYS A 157 -5.51 -8.81 12.75
CA LYS A 157 -5.13 -9.97 11.90
C LYS A 157 -5.77 -10.01 10.50
N LYS A 158 -6.82 -9.21 10.26
CA LYS A 158 -7.44 -9.03 8.94
C LYS A 158 -6.49 -8.33 7.96
N TRP A 159 -5.57 -7.50 8.44
CA TRP A 159 -4.52 -6.91 7.62
C TRP A 159 -3.42 -7.93 7.38
N LYS A 160 -3.38 -8.47 6.16
CA LYS A 160 -2.43 -9.49 5.75
C LYS A 160 -1.12 -8.84 5.34
N LYS A 161 -0.03 -9.30 5.97
CA LYS A 161 1.32 -8.89 5.63
C LYS A 161 1.66 -9.31 4.21
N ALA A 162 2.27 -8.38 3.49
CA ALA A 162 2.78 -8.57 2.14
C ALA A 162 4.28 -8.19 2.11
N GLU A 163 4.85 -8.02 0.93
CA GLU A 163 6.28 -7.77 0.78
C GLU A 163 6.71 -6.40 1.30
N CYS A 164 7.96 -6.32 1.77
CA CYS A 164 8.60 -5.06 2.08
C CYS A 164 9.27 -4.49 0.83
N VAL A 165 8.91 -3.27 0.46
CA VAL A 165 9.54 -2.56 -0.66
C VAL A 165 10.40 -1.42 -0.13
N ALA A 166 11.65 -1.35 -0.56
CA ALA A 166 12.59 -0.33 -0.10
C ALA A 166 12.03 1.08 -0.38
N LYS A 167 12.11 1.97 0.63
CA LYS A 167 11.55 3.32 0.64
C LYS A 167 10.02 3.40 0.68
N MET A 168 9.33 2.27 0.82
CA MET A 168 7.87 2.18 0.98
C MET A 168 7.46 1.43 2.26
N GLY A 169 8.34 0.61 2.83
CA GLY A 169 8.06 -0.19 4.02
C GLY A 169 7.38 -1.53 3.72
N THR A 170 6.97 -2.22 4.78
CA THR A 170 6.24 -3.50 4.70
C THR A 170 4.77 -3.24 4.44
N HIS A 171 4.24 -3.73 3.31
CA HIS A 171 2.84 -3.53 2.93
C HIS A 171 1.91 -4.48 3.71
N TYR A 172 0.71 -4.00 3.98
CA TYR A 172 -0.39 -4.76 4.57
C TYR A 172 -1.68 -4.46 3.80
N PHE A 173 -2.38 -5.51 3.39
CA PHE A 173 -3.64 -5.42 2.65
C PHE A 173 -4.75 -6.12 3.44
N MET A 174 -5.94 -5.52 3.50
CA MET A 174 -7.06 -6.11 4.23
C MET A 174 -7.60 -7.35 3.50
N ASN A 175 -7.65 -8.49 4.20
CA ASN A 175 -8.21 -9.77 3.74
C ASN A 175 -7.63 -10.32 2.43
N LEU A 176 -6.50 -9.80 1.95
CA LEU A 176 -5.89 -10.25 0.70
C LEU A 176 -5.48 -11.72 0.81
N SER A 177 -5.98 -12.55 -0.11
CA SER A 177 -5.66 -13.96 -0.22
C SER A 177 -6.02 -14.48 -1.60
N LYS A 178 -5.52 -15.66 -1.98
CA LYS A 178 -5.90 -16.33 -3.24
C LYS A 178 -7.41 -16.58 -3.40
N LYS A 179 -8.14 -16.65 -2.27
CA LYS A 179 -9.58 -16.93 -2.23
C LYS A 179 -10.43 -15.66 -2.19
N LEU A 180 -9.83 -14.47 -2.09
CA LEU A 180 -10.57 -13.22 -2.06
C LEU A 180 -11.25 -13.01 -3.42
N ASN A 181 -12.53 -12.67 -3.41
CA ASN A 181 -13.22 -12.26 -4.62
C ASN A 181 -12.67 -10.92 -5.10
N CYS A 182 -12.35 -10.80 -6.38
CA CYS A 182 -11.71 -9.61 -6.91
C CYS A 182 -12.56 -8.34 -6.80
N GLU A 183 -13.87 -8.49 -6.91
CA GLU A 183 -14.83 -7.40 -6.72
C GLU A 183 -14.98 -6.97 -5.25
N GLU A 184 -14.29 -7.64 -4.32
CA GLU A 184 -14.23 -7.37 -2.88
C GLU A 184 -12.84 -6.84 -2.46
N LEU A 185 -11.96 -6.52 -3.41
CA LEU A 185 -10.65 -5.93 -3.12
C LEU A 185 -10.82 -4.60 -2.36
N TYR A 186 -10.42 -4.61 -1.08
CA TYR A 186 -10.51 -3.45 -0.21
C TYR A 186 -9.53 -2.35 -0.67
N PRO A 187 -9.95 -1.09 -0.80
CA PRO A 187 -9.18 -0.09 -1.53
C PRO A 187 -8.06 0.57 -0.73
N VAL A 188 -7.71 0.06 0.44
CA VAL A 188 -6.74 0.65 1.35
C VAL A 188 -5.60 -0.33 1.59
N PHE A 189 -4.37 0.16 1.47
CA PHE A 189 -3.18 -0.53 1.96
C PHE A 189 -2.47 0.32 3.00
N LEU A 190 -1.75 -0.35 3.89
CA LEU A 190 -0.94 0.27 4.93
C LEU A 190 0.51 -0.13 4.74
N THR A 191 1.43 0.71 5.20
CA THR A 191 2.83 0.31 5.33
C THR A 191 3.37 0.58 6.73
N TYR A 192 4.14 -0.38 7.23
CA TYR A 192 4.83 -0.27 8.51
C TYR A 192 6.33 -0.45 8.32
N THR A 193 7.11 0.35 9.05
CA THR A 193 8.56 0.22 9.16
C THR A 193 8.96 0.33 10.63
N ASP A 194 9.78 -0.60 11.10
CA ASP A 194 10.18 -0.71 12.52
C ASP A 194 9.01 -0.73 13.49
N GLY A 195 7.95 -1.45 13.12
CA GLY A 195 6.73 -1.57 13.92
C GLY A 195 5.88 -0.31 14.00
N LYS A 196 6.21 0.75 13.25
CA LYS A 196 5.47 2.03 13.24
C LYS A 196 4.85 2.29 11.87
N LEU A 197 3.63 2.86 11.85
CA LEU A 197 2.95 3.28 10.64
C LEU A 197 3.82 4.27 9.88
N GLY A 198 4.14 3.94 8.64
CA GLY A 198 5.00 4.74 7.75
C GLY A 198 4.20 5.48 6.68
N ALA A 199 3.27 4.77 6.06
CA ALA A 199 2.45 5.29 5.00
C ALA A 199 1.12 4.53 4.92
N PHE A 200 0.24 5.03 4.08
CA PHE A 200 -0.95 4.34 3.62
C PHE A 200 -1.19 4.70 2.15
N GLY A 201 -2.19 4.10 1.53
CA GLY A 201 -2.60 4.56 0.23
C GLY A 201 -3.88 3.93 -0.26
N TRP A 202 -4.34 4.46 -1.38
CA TRP A 202 -5.49 3.94 -2.09
C TRP A 202 -5.03 2.98 -3.18
N MET A 203 -5.69 1.85 -3.32
CA MET A 203 -5.41 0.86 -4.34
C MET A 203 -6.69 0.16 -4.76
N PHE A 204 -7.19 0.45 -5.96
CA PHE A 204 -8.47 -0.07 -6.43
C PHE A 204 -8.41 -0.47 -7.90
N GLN A 205 -9.31 -1.36 -8.31
CA GLN A 205 -9.35 -1.85 -9.68
C GLN A 205 -10.19 -0.97 -10.62
N GLY A 206 -9.97 -1.13 -11.93
CA GLY A 206 -10.85 -0.66 -12.98
C GLY A 206 -10.27 0.49 -13.80
N LYS A 207 -10.64 0.57 -15.07
CA LYS A 207 -10.16 1.59 -16.00
C LYS A 207 -11.25 2.63 -16.31
N PRO A 208 -10.88 3.88 -16.64
CA PRO A 208 -11.85 4.82 -17.18
C PRO A 208 -12.49 4.26 -18.47
N PRO A 209 -13.80 4.45 -18.70
CA PRO A 209 -14.43 4.05 -19.95
C PRO A 209 -13.84 4.82 -21.14
N LYS A 210 -13.75 4.17 -22.32
CA LYS A 210 -13.02 4.66 -23.51
C LYS A 210 -13.38 6.08 -23.97
N ASN A 211 -14.60 6.57 -23.69
CA ASN A 211 -15.11 7.86 -24.17
C ASN A 211 -15.07 8.98 -23.10
N ASN A 212 -14.33 8.80 -22.00
CA ASN A 212 -14.36 9.76 -20.90
C ASN A 212 -13.33 10.89 -21.10
N LYS A 213 -13.81 12.11 -21.39
CA LYS A 213 -13.01 13.32 -21.63
C LYS A 213 -12.43 13.99 -20.37
N TYR A 214 -12.70 13.47 -19.17
CA TYR A 214 -12.21 14.07 -17.93
C TYR A 214 -10.94 13.35 -17.48
N ASP A 215 -9.80 14.01 -17.34
CA ASP A 215 -8.55 13.34 -16.93
C ASP A 215 -8.41 13.30 -15.41
N LEU A 216 -8.71 12.14 -14.81
CA LEU A 216 -8.19 11.78 -13.49
C LEU A 216 -7.12 10.73 -13.70
N ASN A 217 -5.89 11.21 -13.81
CA ASN A 217 -4.73 10.38 -14.13
C ASN A 217 -4.17 9.75 -12.85
N TRP A 218 -4.90 8.76 -12.35
CA TRP A 218 -4.35 7.82 -11.38
C TRP A 218 -3.16 7.08 -12.01
N TYR A 219 -2.14 6.76 -11.21
CA TYR A 219 -1.11 5.86 -11.74
C TYR A 219 -1.73 4.48 -11.94
N TYR A 220 -1.28 3.80 -12.98
CA TYR A 220 -1.74 2.47 -13.35
C TYR A 220 -0.62 1.44 -13.10
N LEU A 221 -0.99 0.32 -12.49
CA LEU A 221 -0.16 -0.88 -12.38
C LEU A 221 -0.71 -2.00 -13.26
N PRO A 222 0.00 -2.37 -14.33
CA PRO A 222 -0.22 -3.67 -14.97
C PRO A 222 0.31 -4.81 -14.08
N PRO A 223 -0.21 -6.05 -14.24
CA PRO A 223 0.19 -7.21 -13.42
C PRO A 223 1.70 -7.51 -13.39
N ASN A 224 2.45 -7.16 -14.43
CA ASN A 224 3.91 -7.33 -14.46
C ASN A 224 4.66 -6.37 -13.51
N LEU A 225 4.02 -5.31 -13.01
CA LEU A 225 4.61 -4.35 -12.08
C LEU A 225 4.18 -4.54 -10.61
N TYR A 226 3.30 -5.50 -10.31
CA TYR A 226 2.80 -5.74 -8.96
C TYR A 226 3.89 -6.05 -7.92
N ALA A 227 4.97 -6.73 -8.34
CA ALA A 227 6.09 -7.01 -7.44
C ALA A 227 6.75 -5.73 -6.89
N PHE A 228 6.75 -4.64 -7.66
CA PHE A 228 7.34 -3.35 -7.24
C PHE A 228 6.47 -2.58 -6.23
N THR A 229 5.24 -3.03 -5.97
CA THR A 229 4.30 -2.40 -5.05
C THR A 229 3.91 -3.28 -3.88
N GLY A 230 4.68 -4.37 -3.68
CA GLY A 230 4.47 -5.30 -2.60
C GLY A 230 3.29 -6.25 -2.83
N LEU A 231 2.80 -6.38 -4.07
CA LEU A 231 1.80 -7.38 -4.46
C LEU A 231 2.49 -8.58 -5.14
N GLN A 232 2.91 -9.58 -4.38
CA GLN A 232 3.45 -10.82 -4.93
C GLN A 232 2.32 -11.72 -5.37
N LYS A 233 2.52 -12.33 -6.55
CA LYS A 233 1.53 -13.17 -7.23
C LYS A 233 1.06 -14.35 -6.38
N ASP A 234 1.89 -14.83 -5.46
CA ASP A 234 1.62 -16.02 -4.64
C ASP A 234 0.49 -15.86 -3.63
N TYR A 235 -0.04 -14.66 -3.41
CA TYR A 235 -1.19 -14.44 -2.53
C TYR A 235 -2.34 -13.66 -3.19
N LEU A 236 -2.24 -13.40 -4.50
CA LEU A 236 -3.28 -12.68 -5.23
C LEU A 236 -4.40 -13.62 -5.69
N PRO A 237 -5.65 -13.17 -5.68
CA PRO A 237 -6.73 -13.78 -6.44
C PRO A 237 -6.36 -13.97 -7.90
N ALA A 238 -6.81 -15.07 -8.50
CA ALA A 238 -6.47 -15.42 -9.88
C ALA A 238 -6.84 -14.33 -10.89
N CYS A 239 -7.98 -13.64 -10.69
CA CYS A 239 -8.40 -12.61 -11.64
C CYS A 239 -7.45 -11.40 -11.69
N MET A 240 -6.71 -11.10 -10.60
CA MET A 240 -5.73 -10.01 -10.59
C MET A 240 -4.55 -10.29 -11.54
N LEU A 241 -4.37 -11.54 -11.95
CA LEU A 241 -3.36 -11.95 -12.92
C LEU A 241 -3.84 -11.83 -14.37
N ASN A 242 -5.12 -11.48 -14.59
CA ASN A 242 -5.63 -11.20 -15.92
C ASN A 242 -4.93 -9.96 -16.50
N LYS A 243 -4.45 -10.05 -17.75
CA LYS A 243 -3.77 -8.94 -18.45
C LYS A 243 -4.59 -7.64 -18.52
N ASN A 244 -5.90 -7.75 -18.46
CA ASN A 244 -6.82 -6.62 -18.48
C ASN A 244 -7.14 -6.09 -17.08
N PHE A 245 -6.74 -6.78 -16.01
CA PHE A 245 -6.96 -6.33 -14.64
C PHE A 245 -6.03 -5.16 -14.33
N GLN A 246 -6.63 -4.00 -14.09
CA GLN A 246 -5.89 -2.76 -13.86
C GLN A 246 -6.05 -2.28 -12.44
N ILE A 247 -4.93 -2.01 -11.78
CA ILE A 247 -4.91 -1.39 -10.45
C ILE A 247 -4.53 0.08 -10.61
N ASN A 248 -5.27 0.93 -9.92
CA ASN A 248 -4.99 2.36 -9.75
C ASN A 248 -4.66 2.64 -8.31
N GLY A 249 -3.88 3.68 -8.05
CA GLY A 249 -3.66 4.08 -6.67
C GLY A 249 -2.86 5.34 -6.41
N ILE A 250 -2.62 5.58 -5.13
CA ILE A 250 -1.75 6.64 -4.65
C ILE A 250 -1.10 6.13 -3.39
N HIS A 251 0.18 6.45 -3.22
CA HIS A 251 0.88 6.19 -1.98
C HIS A 251 1.05 7.52 -1.24
N ILE A 252 0.73 7.52 0.05
CA ILE A 252 0.74 8.69 0.94
C ILE A 252 1.63 8.37 2.15
N TRP A 253 2.84 8.92 2.12
CA TRP A 253 3.83 8.81 3.19
C TRP A 253 3.45 9.76 4.32
N LEU A 254 3.44 9.22 5.53
CA LEU A 254 3.28 9.97 6.78
C LEU A 254 4.64 10.23 7.46
N ARG A 255 5.64 9.42 7.07
CA ARG A 255 7.04 9.49 7.47
C ARG A 255 7.95 9.56 6.23
N PRO A 256 9.13 10.19 6.30
CA PRO A 256 10.02 10.33 5.16
C PRO A 256 10.31 8.98 4.46
N PRO A 257 10.28 8.90 3.11
CA PRO A 257 10.60 7.67 2.38
C PRO A 257 12.00 7.11 2.71
N SER A 258 12.95 7.98 3.06
CA SER A 258 14.31 7.58 3.50
C SER A 258 14.33 6.75 4.78
N GLU A 259 13.31 6.88 5.63
CA GLU A 259 13.17 6.10 6.87
C GLU A 259 12.40 4.79 6.66
N GLN A 260 11.83 4.56 5.48
CA GLN A 260 10.98 3.39 5.19
C GLN A 260 11.79 2.27 4.55
N LEU A 261 12.87 1.88 5.21
CA LEU A 261 13.79 0.85 4.73
C LEU A 261 13.36 -0.53 5.18
N CYS A 262 13.50 -1.50 4.28
CA CYS A 262 13.33 -2.89 4.63
C CYS A 262 14.54 -3.35 5.42
N LYS A 263 14.32 -3.91 6.61
CA LYS A 263 15.37 -4.69 7.27
C LYS A 263 15.80 -5.76 6.28
N LYS A 264 17.08 -5.74 5.89
CA LYS A 264 17.66 -6.86 5.14
C LYS A 264 17.30 -8.12 5.94
N ARG A 265 16.80 -9.17 5.27
CA ARG A 265 16.77 -10.49 5.91
C ARG A 265 18.17 -10.70 6.50
N PRO A 266 18.32 -11.17 7.75
CA PRO A 266 19.62 -11.65 8.17
C PRO A 266 20.09 -12.60 7.09
N ILE A 267 21.28 -12.35 6.53
CA ILE A 267 21.95 -13.37 5.75
C ILE A 267 22.00 -14.55 6.70
N HIS A 268 21.26 -15.62 6.42
CA HIS A 268 21.52 -16.89 7.06
C HIS A 268 22.95 -17.22 6.65
N THR A 269 23.91 -16.92 7.52
CA THR A 269 25.18 -17.60 7.49
C THR A 269 24.81 -19.09 7.53
N PRO A 270 25.18 -19.89 6.52
CA PRO A 270 24.92 -21.32 6.58
C PRO A 270 25.40 -21.82 7.93
N GLN A 271 24.54 -22.50 8.69
CA GLN A 271 24.98 -23.22 9.87
C GLN A 271 26.16 -24.10 9.44
N PRO A 272 27.31 -24.06 10.14
CA PRO A 272 28.38 -25.01 9.86
C PRO A 272 27.80 -26.41 9.97
N CYS A 273 27.98 -27.20 8.92
CA CYS A 273 27.48 -28.57 8.85
C CYS A 273 27.91 -29.32 10.12
N SER A 274 26.92 -29.87 10.83
CA SER A 274 27.17 -30.76 11.96
C SER A 274 28.06 -31.91 11.49
N LYS A 275 29.08 -32.23 12.30
CA LYS A 275 30.07 -33.27 12.04
C LYS A 275 29.37 -34.56 11.59
N THR A 276 29.71 -35.03 10.40
CA THR A 276 29.25 -36.30 9.86
C THR A 276 29.70 -37.42 10.81
N THR A 277 28.74 -38.11 11.43
CA THR A 277 29.04 -39.33 12.19
C THR A 277 29.11 -40.47 11.18
N THR A 278 30.32 -40.96 10.91
CA THR A 278 30.54 -42.12 10.05
C THR A 278 30.15 -43.39 10.78
N THR A 279 29.02 -43.99 10.43
CA THR A 279 28.67 -45.34 10.88
C THR A 279 29.31 -46.36 9.95
N ILE A 280 30.30 -47.10 10.44
CA ILE A 280 30.92 -48.21 9.71
C ILE A 280 30.04 -49.45 9.90
N VAL A 281 29.46 -49.96 8.81
CA VAL A 281 28.75 -51.25 8.81
C VAL A 281 29.72 -52.30 8.28
N GLN A 282 30.09 -53.27 9.12
CA GLN A 282 30.86 -54.44 8.68
C GLN A 282 29.89 -55.53 8.19
N ILE A 283 30.01 -55.93 6.93
CA ILE A 283 29.32 -57.11 6.39
C ILE A 283 30.36 -58.20 6.18
N LYS A 284 30.11 -59.38 6.77
CA LYS A 284 31.01 -60.54 6.78
C LYS A 284 30.59 -61.50 5.67
N ILE A 285 31.44 -61.70 4.65
CA ILE A 285 31.25 -62.74 3.63
C ILE A 285 32.59 -63.45 3.44
N TYR A 286 32.60 -64.78 3.61
CA TYR A 286 33.71 -65.68 3.27
C TYR A 286 33.26 -66.67 2.19
N PRO A 287 34.19 -67.23 1.37
CA PRO A 287 35.63 -67.01 1.39
C PRO A 287 36.18 -66.32 0.13
N ARG A 288 37.13 -65.41 0.37
CA ARG A 288 38.05 -64.73 -0.57
C ARG A 288 37.43 -63.68 -1.50
N THR A 289 37.33 -62.44 -1.01
CA THR A 289 38.07 -61.23 -1.47
C THR A 289 37.49 -60.02 -0.72
N TYR A 290 38.31 -59.18 -0.09
CA TYR A 290 37.85 -57.97 0.61
C TYR A 290 37.69 -56.81 -0.38
N TYR A 291 36.53 -56.15 -0.41
CA TYR A 291 36.35 -54.83 -1.03
C TYR A 291 35.87 -53.83 0.01
N THR A 292 36.66 -52.78 0.25
CA THR A 292 36.22 -51.56 0.95
C THR A 292 35.54 -50.64 -0.05
N GLY A 293 34.23 -50.47 0.05
CA GLY A 293 33.47 -49.50 -0.74
C GLY A 293 32.75 -48.50 0.16
N THR A 294 32.98 -47.20 -0.05
CA THR A 294 32.15 -46.14 0.53
C THR A 294 30.92 -45.94 -0.36
N ALA A 295 29.74 -46.34 0.11
CA ALA A 295 28.49 -45.99 -0.56
C ALA A 295 28.13 -44.53 -0.20
N ASN A 296 28.30 -43.61 -1.15
CA ASN A 296 27.73 -42.27 -1.03
C ASN A 296 26.26 -42.31 -1.48
N PRO A 297 25.28 -41.95 -0.64
CA PRO A 297 23.92 -41.66 -1.11
C PRO A 297 23.92 -40.43 -2.04
N PRO A 298 22.91 -40.28 -2.92
CA PRO A 298 22.93 -39.31 -4.01
C PRO A 298 23.09 -37.88 -3.51
N ARG A 299 24.10 -37.18 -4.05
CA ARG A 299 24.40 -35.77 -3.78
C ARG A 299 23.24 -34.89 -4.27
N ALA A 300 22.59 -34.17 -3.36
CA ALA A 300 21.91 -32.92 -3.71
C ALA A 300 22.97 -31.85 -4.05
N PRO A 301 22.74 -30.96 -5.04
CA PRO A 301 23.76 -30.02 -5.49
C PRO A 301 23.91 -28.88 -4.47
N CYS A 302 25.02 -28.86 -3.74
CA CYS A 302 25.51 -27.66 -3.06
C CYS A 302 26.33 -26.86 -4.08
N LEU A 303 25.89 -25.63 -4.38
CA LEU A 303 26.64 -24.67 -5.20
C LEU A 303 28.04 -24.49 -4.61
N THR A 304 29.07 -24.87 -5.35
CA THR A 304 30.44 -24.46 -5.05
C THR A 304 30.64 -23.10 -5.71
N LEU A 305 30.72 -22.03 -4.92
CA LEU A 305 31.16 -20.72 -5.40
C LEU A 305 32.64 -20.82 -5.79
N ILE A 306 32.93 -20.82 -7.08
CA ILE A 306 34.30 -20.62 -7.58
C ILE A 306 34.54 -19.10 -7.59
N PHE A 307 35.39 -18.63 -6.68
CA PHE A 307 35.96 -17.29 -6.75
C PHE A 307 37.03 -17.27 -7.84
N ILE A 308 36.76 -16.61 -8.97
CA ILE A 308 37.80 -16.29 -9.95
C ILE A 308 38.47 -14.99 -9.48
N LEU A 309 39.69 -15.13 -8.96
CA LEU A 309 40.57 -14.03 -8.62
C LEU A 309 41.36 -13.66 -9.89
N ILE A 310 41.02 -12.54 -10.54
CA ILE A 310 41.84 -12.00 -11.63
C ILE A 310 42.96 -11.18 -10.99
N ILE A 311 44.16 -11.77 -10.92
CA ILE A 311 45.40 -11.05 -10.63
C ILE A 311 46.00 -10.65 -11.97
N SER A 312 46.01 -9.35 -12.26
CA SER A 312 46.85 -8.76 -13.29
C SER A 312 48.28 -8.64 -12.76
N ILE A 313 49.21 -9.41 -13.33
CA ILE A 313 50.64 -9.14 -13.26
C ILE A 313 51.16 -9.24 -14.70
N GLY A 314 51.62 -8.10 -15.22
CA GLY A 314 52.43 -8.05 -16.44
C GLY A 314 53.90 -8.33 -16.13
N LEU A 315 54.62 -8.76 -17.16
CA LEU A 315 56.08 -8.83 -17.40
C LEU A 315 56.19 -9.80 -18.60
N LEU A 316 56.82 -9.50 -19.74
CA LEU A 316 57.95 -8.65 -20.09
C LEU A 316 57.84 -8.28 -21.58
#